data_AF-A0A822E646-F1
#
_entry.id   AF-A0A822E646-F1
#
_cell.length_a   1.000
_cell.length_b   1.000
_cell.length_c   1.000
_cell.angle_alpha   90.00
_cell.angle_beta   90.00
_cell.angle_gamma   90.00
#
_symmetry.space_group_name_H-M   'P 1'
#
loop_
_entity.id
_entity.type
_entity.pdbx_description
1 polymer ?
#
loop_
_entity_poly.entity_id
_entity_poly.type
_entity_poly.pdbx_seq_one_letter_code
_entity_poly.pdbx_strand_id
1 'polypeptide(L)'
;MSPFINQSSNFLRQLSQSTIQLISYVRNACLPLLSPNLREPRPLEGKDEQTFELIQLCPSLAVGFPYFAAGIWRNWGRDTFISLRGLILLTGRYEEARYLILSYGGCLRHGLIPNLLANVPNGYEILS
;
A
#
# COMPACT_ATOMS: atom_id res chain seq x y z
N MET A 1 -17.20 -0.09 0.18
CA MET A 1 -17.14 0.18 -1.27
C MET A 1 -18.00 1.40 -1.59
N SER A 2 -17.56 2.21 -2.56
CA SER A 2 -18.25 3.44 -2.97
C SER A 2 -19.66 3.19 -3.52
N PRO A 3 -20.56 4.19 -3.48
CA PRO A 3 -21.90 4.07 -4.09
C PRO A 3 -21.86 3.71 -5.58
N PHE A 4 -20.87 4.24 -6.31
CA PHE A 4 -20.63 3.94 -7.72
C PHE A 4 -20.48 2.44 -7.97
N ILE A 5 -19.65 1.75 -7.18
CA ILE A 5 -19.44 0.31 -7.31
C ILE A 5 -20.69 -0.46 -6.89
N ASN A 6 -21.34 -0.06 -5.80
CA ASN A 6 -22.51 -0.76 -5.28
C ASN A 6 -23.67 -0.78 -6.29
N GLN A 7 -23.87 0.33 -7.02
CA GLN A 7 -24.94 0.51 -8.01
C GLN A 7 -24.57 0.02 -9.42
N SER A 8 -23.33 -0.44 -9.63
CA SER A 8 -22.82 -0.85 -10.94
C SER A 8 -23.31 -2.22 -11.42
N SER A 9 -22.81 -2.68 -12.57
CA SER A 9 -23.05 -4.03 -13.07
C SER A 9 -22.39 -5.11 -12.21
N ASN A 10 -22.82 -6.37 -12.36
CA ASN A 10 -22.19 -7.49 -11.67
C ASN A 10 -20.69 -7.61 -12.02
N PHE A 11 -20.35 -7.41 -13.30
CA PHE A 11 -18.96 -7.38 -13.76
C PHE A 11 -18.09 -6.38 -12.99
N LEU A 12 -18.54 -5.14 -12.83
CA LEU A 12 -17.79 -4.11 -12.09
C LEU A 12 -17.69 -4.42 -10.60
N ARG A 13 -18.74 -4.99 -9.99
CA ARG A 13 -18.67 -5.46 -8.60
C ARG A 13 -17.66 -6.61 -8.42
N GLN A 14 -17.63 -7.58 -9.34
CA GLN A 14 -16.63 -8.65 -9.31
C GLN A 14 -15.22 -8.10 -9.51
N LEU A 15 -15.04 -7.20 -10.48
CA LEU A 15 -13.75 -6.53 -10.69
C LEU A 15 -13.31 -5.78 -9.43
N SER A 16 -14.23 -5.12 -8.73
CA SER A 16 -13.92 -4.40 -7.49
C SER A 16 -13.41 -5.30 -6.37
N GLN A 17 -13.72 -6.61 -6.37
CA GLN A 17 -13.18 -7.56 -5.37
C GLN A 17 -11.66 -7.70 -5.48
N SER A 18 -11.07 -7.42 -6.64
CA SER A 18 -9.61 -7.42 -6.82
C SER A 18 -8.91 -6.46 -5.85
N THR A 19 -9.57 -5.37 -5.44
CA THR A 19 -8.99 -4.45 -4.45
C THR A 19 -8.75 -5.12 -3.11
N ILE A 20 -9.61 -6.05 -2.70
CA ILE A 20 -9.49 -6.77 -1.42
C ILE A 20 -8.39 -7.82 -1.52
N GLN A 21 -8.21 -8.40 -2.71
CA GLN A 21 -7.16 -9.38 -2.96
C GLN A 21 -5.78 -8.72 -2.99
N LEU A 22 -5.63 -7.61 -3.73
CA LEU A 22 -4.34 -6.99 -3.99
C LEU A 22 -3.89 -6.05 -2.88
N ILE A 23 -4.81 -5.50 -2.08
CA ILE A 23 -4.49 -4.52 -1.03
C ILE A 23 -4.66 -5.14 0.34
N SER A 24 -3.54 -5.27 1.03
CA SER A 24 -3.51 -5.81 2.38
C SER A 24 -2.23 -5.38 3.09
N TYR A 25 -2.26 -5.42 4.42
CA TYR A 25 -1.06 -5.40 5.22
C TYR A 25 -0.34 -6.75 5.09
N VAL A 26 0.97 -6.72 4.85
CA VAL A 26 1.82 -7.92 4.73
C VAL A 26 3.10 -7.69 5.52
N ARG A 27 3.32 -8.52 6.57
CA ARG A 27 4.40 -8.35 7.56
C ARG A 27 5.80 -8.24 6.92
N ASN A 28 6.10 -9.05 5.91
CA ASN A 28 7.40 -9.04 5.24
C ASN A 28 7.48 -8.08 4.03
N ALA A 29 6.51 -7.18 3.88
CA ALA A 29 6.45 -6.21 2.79
C ALA A 29 5.81 -4.88 3.24
N CYS A 30 6.06 -4.50 4.51
CA CYS A 30 5.56 -3.25 5.07
C CYS A 30 6.06 -2.03 4.29
N LEU A 31 5.26 -0.96 4.34
CA LEU A 31 5.65 0.36 3.87
C LEU A 31 6.38 1.14 4.98
N PRO A 32 7.18 2.16 4.63
CA PRO A 32 7.83 3.03 5.60
C PRO A 32 6.85 3.63 6.59
N LEU A 33 7.32 3.78 7.83
CA LEU A 33 6.55 4.42 8.89
C LEU A 33 6.20 5.86 8.49
N LEU A 34 4.93 6.19 8.60
CA LEU A 34 4.41 7.53 8.47
C LEU A 34 4.74 8.35 9.72
N SER A 35 4.84 9.66 9.53
CA SER A 35 5.14 10.61 10.62
C SER A 35 4.17 10.45 11.80
N PRO A 36 4.66 10.49 13.06
CA PRO A 36 3.80 10.48 14.23
C PRO A 36 2.89 11.71 14.33
N ASN A 37 3.24 12.81 13.64
CA ASN A 37 2.47 14.05 13.59
C ASN A 37 1.39 14.06 12.49
N LEU A 38 1.06 12.89 11.93
CA LEU A 38 0.06 12.79 10.89
C LEU A 38 -1.34 13.11 11.44
N ARG A 39 -2.08 13.96 10.72
CA ARG A 39 -3.48 14.23 11.05
C ARG A 39 -4.32 12.94 10.94
N GLU A 40 -5.32 12.83 11.80
CA GLU A 40 -6.28 11.72 11.80
C GLU A 40 -6.99 11.57 10.44
N PRO A 41 -7.38 10.34 10.03
CA PRO A 41 -7.23 9.08 10.78
C PRO A 41 -5.82 8.49 10.64
N ARG A 42 -5.15 8.13 11.73
CA ARG A 42 -3.82 7.49 11.67
C ARG A 42 -3.92 5.99 11.36
N PRO A 43 -2.89 5.39 10.73
CA PRO A 43 -2.85 3.95 10.56
C PRO A 43 -2.83 3.26 11.93
N LEU A 44 -3.40 2.05 12.00
CA LEU A 44 -3.35 1.26 13.23
C LEU A 44 -1.89 0.94 13.56
N GLU A 45 -1.55 1.07 14.84
CA GLU A 45 -0.22 0.79 15.36
C GLU A 45 -0.22 -0.58 16.06
N GLY A 46 0.87 -1.32 15.87
CA GLY A 46 1.14 -2.59 16.53
C GLY A 46 2.58 -2.66 16.99
N LYS A 47 2.93 -3.77 17.64
CA LYS A 47 4.32 -4.12 17.91
C LYS A 47 4.65 -5.38 17.14
N ASP A 48 5.80 -5.40 16.50
CA ASP A 48 6.31 -6.63 15.92
C ASP A 48 6.68 -7.62 17.05
N GLU A 49 6.24 -8.86 16.94
CA GLU A 49 6.39 -9.85 18.01
C GLU A 49 7.83 -10.31 18.20
N GLN A 50 8.68 -10.18 17.18
CA GLN A 50 10.06 -10.66 17.21
C GLN A 50 11.03 -9.55 17.63
N THR A 51 10.82 -8.34 17.10
CA THR A 51 11.70 -7.19 17.30
C THR A 51 11.20 -6.23 18.38
N PHE A 52 9.93 -6.34 18.78
CA PHE A 52 9.23 -5.42 19.70
C PHE A 52 9.19 -3.96 19.21
N GLU A 53 9.55 -3.71 17.96
CA GLU A 53 9.51 -2.39 17.34
C GLU A 53 8.08 -1.96 17.00
N LEU A 54 7.86 -0.65 16.99
CA LEU A 54 6.60 -0.05 16.57
C LEU A 54 6.41 -0.28 15.06
N ILE A 55 5.29 -0.90 14.70
CA ILE A 55 4.88 -1.06 13.31
C ILE A 55 3.57 -0.32 13.06
N GLN A 56 3.46 0.29 11.88
CA GLN A 56 2.19 0.80 11.38
C GLN A 56 1.62 -0.20 10.39
N LEU A 57 0.37 -0.61 10.61
CA LEU A 57 -0.36 -1.58 9.81
C LEU A 57 -0.89 -0.94 8.52
N CYS A 58 -0.01 -0.23 7.81
CA CYS A 58 -0.30 0.39 6.52
C CYS A 58 -0.46 -0.69 5.46
N PRO A 59 -1.61 -0.78 4.78
CA PRO A 59 -1.78 -1.72 3.69
C PRO A 59 -0.95 -1.29 2.47
N SER A 60 -0.43 -2.27 1.75
CA SER A 60 0.29 -2.07 0.51
C SER A 60 -0.37 -2.82 -0.65
N LEU A 61 -0.05 -2.42 -1.88
CA LEU A 61 -0.60 -3.03 -3.09
C LEU A 61 0.38 -4.06 -3.65
N ALA A 62 -0.06 -5.32 -3.79
CA ALA A 62 0.62 -6.30 -4.62
C ALA A 62 0.39 -6.00 -6.10
N VAL A 63 1.44 -6.14 -6.91
CA VAL A 63 1.33 -6.06 -8.38
C VAL A 63 0.56 -7.25 -8.95
N GLY A 64 0.69 -8.42 -8.32
CA GLY A 64 0.01 -9.63 -8.74
C GLY A 64 0.41 -10.85 -7.92
N PHE A 65 -0.38 -11.92 -8.05
CA PHE A 65 -0.17 -13.18 -7.36
C PHE A 65 0.44 -14.24 -8.30
N PRO A 66 1.19 -15.22 -7.77
CA PRO A 66 1.69 -15.30 -6.38
C PRO A 66 3.01 -14.55 -6.17
N TYR A 67 3.76 -14.29 -7.24
CA TYR A 67 5.18 -13.92 -7.16
C TYR A 67 5.44 -12.49 -6.63
N PHE A 68 4.49 -11.57 -6.79
CA PHE A 68 4.58 -10.18 -6.34
C PHE A 68 3.66 -9.91 -5.14
N ALA A 69 3.34 -10.95 -4.37
CA ALA A 69 2.42 -10.86 -3.26
C ALA A 69 3.10 -10.52 -1.93
N ALA A 70 4.42 -10.71 -1.79
CA ALA A 70 5.11 -10.61 -0.51
C ALA A 70 6.61 -10.32 -0.69
N GLY A 71 7.29 -10.07 0.42
CA GLY A 71 8.72 -9.78 0.44
C GLY A 71 9.08 -8.49 -0.30
N ILE A 72 10.34 -8.45 -0.78
CA ILE A 72 10.89 -7.31 -1.52
C ILE A 72 10.15 -7.02 -2.84
N TRP A 73 9.40 -7.98 -3.38
CA TRP A 73 8.78 -7.90 -4.70
C TRP A 73 7.35 -7.35 -4.68
N ARG A 74 6.77 -7.06 -3.51
CA ARG A 74 5.38 -6.64 -3.43
C ARG A 74 5.16 -5.21 -3.92
N ASN A 75 6.00 -4.28 -3.46
CA ASN A 75 5.74 -2.85 -3.53
C ASN A 75 6.44 -2.23 -4.73
N TRP A 76 5.69 -2.04 -5.82
CA TRP A 76 6.16 -1.34 -7.00
C TRP A 76 5.44 0.00 -7.17
N GLY A 77 6.19 1.11 -7.15
CA GLY A 77 5.65 2.47 -7.23
C GLY A 77 4.91 2.72 -8.54
N ARG A 78 5.49 2.35 -9.68
CA ARG A 78 4.85 2.48 -10.99
C ARG A 78 3.47 1.82 -11.02
N ASP A 79 3.40 0.54 -10.66
CA ASP A 79 2.17 -0.25 -10.67
C ASP A 79 1.16 0.24 -9.61
N THR A 80 1.65 0.66 -8.44
CA THR A 80 0.85 1.29 -7.38
C THR A 80 0.14 2.53 -7.89
N PHE A 81 0.86 3.48 -8.49
CA PHE A 81 0.29 4.76 -8.89
C PHE A 81 -0.54 4.68 -10.17
N ILE A 82 -0.27 3.73 -11.07
CA ILE A 82 -1.17 3.43 -12.19
C ILE A 82 -2.50 2.84 -11.66
N SER A 83 -2.42 1.90 -10.71
CA SER A 83 -3.60 1.19 -10.19
C SER A 83 -4.40 2.00 -9.17
N LEU A 84 -3.79 3.02 -8.55
CA LEU A 84 -4.37 3.83 -7.47
C LEU A 84 -5.77 4.34 -7.81
N ARG A 85 -5.97 4.89 -9.01
CA ARG A 85 -7.28 5.41 -9.40
C ARG A 85 -8.35 4.32 -9.44
N GLY A 86 -8.04 3.20 -10.10
CA GLY A 86 -9.00 2.14 -10.35
C GLY A 86 -9.33 1.32 -9.10
N LEU A 87 -8.30 0.82 -8.44
CA LEU A 87 -8.46 -0.12 -7.32
C LEU A 87 -8.78 0.60 -6.00
N ILE A 88 -8.34 1.84 -5.82
CA ILE A 88 -8.35 2.50 -4.51
C ILE A 88 -9.33 3.68 -4.49
N LEU A 89 -9.18 4.63 -5.41
CA LEU A 89 -10.02 5.85 -5.40
C LEU A 89 -11.46 5.55 -5.82
N LEU A 90 -11.67 4.84 -6.94
CA LEU A 90 -13.03 4.52 -7.40
C LEU A 90 -13.80 3.62 -6.44
N THR A 91 -13.10 2.79 -5.66
CA THR A 91 -13.71 1.88 -4.67
C THR A 91 -13.97 2.57 -3.32
N GLY A 92 -13.49 3.80 -3.13
CA GLY A 92 -13.70 4.63 -1.92
C GLY A 92 -12.71 4.36 -0.79
N ARG A 93 -11.54 3.77 -1.08
CA ARG A 93 -10.49 3.41 -0.11
C ARG A 93 -9.51 4.57 0.12
N TYR A 94 -10.04 5.72 0.52
CA TYR A 94 -9.28 6.98 0.53
C TYR A 94 -8.20 7.03 1.62
N GLU A 95 -8.40 6.35 2.75
CA GLU A 95 -7.40 6.27 3.81
C GLU A 95 -6.17 5.50 3.34
N GLU A 96 -6.36 4.36 2.70
CA GLU A 96 -5.26 3.58 2.11
C GLU A 96 -4.55 4.34 1.00
N ALA A 97 -5.29 5.09 0.16
CA ALA A 97 -4.69 5.96 -0.84
C ALA A 97 -3.74 6.98 -0.19
N ARG A 98 -4.19 7.60 0.91
CA ARG A 98 -3.40 8.57 1.67
C ARG A 98 -2.12 7.94 2.22
N TYR A 99 -2.21 6.76 2.82
CA TYR A 99 -1.06 6.07 3.37
C TYR A 99 -0.05 5.70 2.29
N LEU A 100 -0.49 5.15 1.15
CA LEU A 100 0.38 4.83 0.03
C LEU A 100 1.12 6.07 -0.50
N ILE A 101 0.39 7.16 -0.76
CA ILE A 101 1.00 8.40 -1.25
C ILE A 101 2.06 8.91 -0.27
N LEU A 102 1.76 8.94 1.03
CA LEU A 102 2.68 9.43 2.05
C LEU A 102 3.90 8.52 2.22
N SER A 103 3.71 7.19 2.21
CA SER A 103 4.81 6.23 2.32
C SER A 103 5.79 6.35 1.16
N TYR A 104 5.29 6.38 -0.08
CA TYR A 104 6.15 6.54 -1.26
C TYR A 104 6.76 7.96 -1.34
N GLY A 105 6.01 8.99 -0.94
CA GLY A 105 6.52 10.37 -0.88
C GLY A 105 7.65 10.54 0.15
N GLY A 106 7.59 9.81 1.26
CA GLY A 106 8.66 9.76 2.26
C GLY A 106 9.96 9.10 1.76
N CYS A 107 9.88 8.33 0.66
CA CYS A 107 11.02 7.70 0.00
C CYS A 107 11.54 8.46 -1.21
N LEU A 108 11.04 9.69 -1.46
CA LEU A 108 11.49 10.48 -2.60
C LEU A 108 12.98 10.76 -2.48
N ARG A 109 13.72 10.44 -3.54
CA ARG A 109 15.16 10.66 -3.63
C ARG A 109 15.51 11.16 -5.02
N HIS A 110 16.38 12.17 -5.10
CA HIS A 110 16.78 12.79 -6.38
C HIS A 110 15.59 13.31 -7.22
N GLY A 111 14.50 13.74 -6.57
CA GLY A 111 13.31 14.25 -7.26
C GLY A 111 12.38 13.18 -7.83
N LEU A 112 12.65 11.90 -7.55
CA LEU A 112 11.87 10.76 -8.07
C LEU A 112 11.33 9.90 -6.92
N ILE A 113 10.14 9.34 -7.15
CA ILE A 113 9.55 8.31 -6.28
C ILE A 113 10.14 6.95 -6.68
N PRO A 114 10.41 6.04 -5.73
CA PRO A 114 10.96 4.72 -6.04
C PRO A 114 10.04 3.89 -6.93
N ASN A 115 10.62 3.15 -7.88
CA ASN A 115 9.90 2.14 -8.63
C ASN A 115 9.79 0.83 -7.85
N LEU A 116 10.86 0.36 -7.21
CA LEU A 116 10.81 -0.74 -6.25
C LEU A 116 11.04 -0.19 -4.85
N LEU A 117 10.17 -0.56 -3.91
CA LEU A 117 10.31 -0.27 -2.48
C LEU A 117 10.47 -1.58 -1.70
N ALA A 118 11.70 -2.07 -1.61
CA ALA A 118 12.02 -3.34 -1.00
C ALA A 118 12.23 -3.17 0.50
N ASN A 119 11.37 -3.78 1.32
CA ASN A 119 11.57 -3.88 2.76
C ASN A 119 12.62 -4.96 3.06
N VAL A 120 13.75 -4.55 3.63
CA VAL A 120 14.90 -5.40 3.94
C VAL A 120 15.27 -5.27 5.42
N PRO A 121 16.02 -6.23 6.00
CA PRO A 121 16.52 -6.06 7.36
C PRO A 121 17.29 -4.73 7.49
N ASN A 122 16.87 -3.89 8.44
CA ASN A 122 17.40 -2.55 8.72
C ASN A 122 16.97 -1.40 7.79
N GLY A 123 15.92 -1.57 6.96
CA GLY A 123 15.30 -0.42 6.28
C GLY A 123 14.71 -0.75 4.91
N TYR A 124 14.93 0.15 3.95
CA TYR A 124 14.37 0.06 2.60
C TYR A 124 15.47 0.16 1.55
N GLU A 125 15.49 -0.82 0.65
CA GLU A 125 16.22 -0.72 -0.60
C GLU A 125 15.30 -0.13 -1.68
N ILE A 126 15.80 0.91 -2.35
CA ILE A 126 15.07 1.65 -3.36
C ILE A 126 15.74 1.42 -4.71
N LEU A 127 14.97 0.91 -5.67
CA LEU A 127 15.35 0.94 -7.09
C LEU A 127 14.46 1.95 -7.81
N SER A 128 15.10 2.96 -8.41
CA SER A 128 14.46 4.00 -9.23
C SER A 128 14.32 3.55 -10.68
#